data_AF-A0A091KQ98-F1
#
_entry.id   AF-A0A091KQ98-F1
#
_cell.length_a   1.000
_cell.length_b   1.000
_cell.length_c   1.000
_cell.angle_alpha   90.00
_cell.angle_beta   90.00
_cell.angle_gamma   90.00
#
_symmetry.space_group_name_H-M   'P 1'
#
loop_
_entity.id
_entity.type
_entity.pdbx_description
1 polymer ?
#
loop_
_entity_poly.entity_id
_entity_poly.type
_entity_poly.pdbx_seq_one_letter_code
_entity_poly.pdbx_strand_id
1 'polypeptide(L)'
;VQREMVCDLLLHLDAHKSMGLDGIHSRVLRKLGEVLAKPLSITREVPQNWRMVSVTPIYKKGWNYRPVNLTSVLGKVMEQIIPSTILRHVQDNQ
;
A
#
# COMPACT_ATOMS: atom_id res chain seq x y z
N VAL A 1 -14.47 -2.66 -0.93
CA VAL A 1 -13.57 -2.23 -2.04
C VAL A 1 -13.81 -3.15 -3.23
N GLN A 2 -13.91 -2.65 -4.46
CA GLN A 2 -14.05 -3.51 -5.65
C GLN A 2 -12.80 -4.35 -5.87
N ARG A 3 -12.98 -5.65 -6.16
CA ARG A 3 -11.86 -6.60 -6.33
C ARG A 3 -10.98 -6.20 -7.51
N GLU A 4 -11.60 -5.76 -8.59
CA GLU A 4 -10.95 -5.36 -9.85
C GLU A 4 -9.96 -4.24 -9.58
N MET A 5 -10.38 -3.20 -8.87
CA MET A 5 -9.51 -2.08 -8.46
C MET A 5 -8.30 -2.54 -7.64
N VAL A 6 -8.49 -3.47 -6.70
CA VAL A 6 -7.38 -4.02 -5.90
C VAL A 6 -6.44 -4.84 -6.77
N CYS A 7 -6.98 -5.66 -7.67
CA CYS A 7 -6.21 -6.46 -8.60
C CYS A 7 -5.35 -5.59 -9.51
N ASP A 8 -5.96 -4.56 -10.12
CA ASP A 8 -5.28 -3.62 -11.01
C ASP A 8 -4.15 -2.89 -10.27
N LEU A 9 -4.37 -2.49 -9.03
CA LEU A 9 -3.36 -1.84 -8.21
C LEU A 9 -2.16 -2.75 -7.92
N LEU A 10 -2.42 -4.02 -7.60
CA LEU A 10 -1.37 -5.02 -7.35
C LEU A 10 -0.60 -5.37 -8.63
N LEU A 11 -1.29 -5.49 -9.76
CA LEU A 11 -0.69 -5.81 -11.06
C LEU A 11 0.20 -4.67 -11.58
N HIS A 12 -0.12 -3.41 -11.26
CA HIS A 12 0.68 -2.24 -11.62
C HIS A 12 1.76 -1.87 -10.60
N LEU A 13 2.02 -2.70 -9.59
CA LEU A 13 3.14 -2.47 -8.68
C LEU A 13 4.48 -2.47 -9.44
N ASP A 14 5.26 -1.41 -9.19
CA ASP A 14 6.60 -1.27 -9.74
C ASP A 14 7.54 -2.33 -9.14
N ALA A 15 7.98 -3.28 -9.97
CA ALA A 15 8.86 -4.37 -9.58
C ALA A 15 10.31 -3.95 -9.34
N HIS A 16 10.67 -2.69 -9.58
CA HIS A 16 11.99 -2.14 -9.28
C HIS A 16 12.02 -1.37 -7.95
N LYS A 17 10.89 -1.27 -7.25
CA LYS A 17 10.84 -0.71 -5.89
C LYS A 17 11.56 -1.59 -4.88
N SER A 18 12.08 -0.96 -3.83
CA SER A 18 12.63 -1.66 -2.68
C SER A 18 11.60 -2.57 -2.01
N MET A 19 12.08 -3.62 -1.35
CA MET A 19 11.26 -4.46 -0.47
C MET A 19 10.68 -3.64 0.69
N GLY A 20 9.52 -4.08 1.20
CA GLY A 20 8.91 -3.51 2.40
C GLY A 20 9.69 -3.88 3.66
N LEU A 21 9.29 -3.31 4.81
CA LEU A 21 9.84 -3.67 6.12
C LEU A 21 9.66 -5.16 6.47
N ASP A 22 8.69 -5.81 5.84
CA ASP A 22 8.40 -7.24 5.94
C ASP A 22 9.31 -8.12 5.05
N GLY A 23 10.24 -7.51 4.31
CA GLY A 23 11.12 -8.21 3.37
C GLY A 23 10.43 -8.67 2.09
N ILE A 24 9.15 -8.33 1.90
CA ILE A 24 8.38 -8.74 0.72
C ILE A 24 8.63 -7.75 -0.41
N HIS A 25 9.05 -8.27 -1.56
CA HIS A 25 9.25 -7.45 -2.75
C HIS A 25 7.94 -7.21 -3.50
N SER A 26 7.76 -6.00 -4.04
CA SER A 26 6.66 -5.65 -4.95
C SER A 26 6.44 -6.64 -6.10
N ARG A 27 7.51 -7.25 -6.62
CA ARG A 27 7.44 -8.27 -7.69
C ARG A 27 6.68 -9.53 -7.24
N VAL A 28 6.78 -9.91 -5.98
CA VAL A 28 6.07 -11.07 -5.42
C VAL A 28 4.58 -10.73 -5.33
N LEU A 29 4.24 -9.57 -4.77
CA LEU A 29 2.84 -9.12 -4.67
C LEU A 29 2.18 -8.97 -6.04
N ARG A 30 2.92 -8.47 -7.03
CA ARG A 30 2.43 -8.40 -8.42
C ARG A 30 2.05 -9.77 -8.98
N LYS A 31 2.92 -10.77 -8.79
CA LYS A 31 2.65 -12.16 -9.22
C LYS A 31 1.45 -12.77 -8.49
N LEU A 32 1.25 -12.41 -7.23
CA LEU A 32 0.15 -12.90 -6.40
C LEU A 32 -1.10 -12.00 -6.50
N GLY A 33 -1.13 -11.02 -7.40
CA GLY A 33 -2.15 -9.98 -7.48
C GLY A 33 -3.58 -10.53 -7.53
N GLU A 34 -3.82 -11.48 -8.43
CA GLU A 34 -5.16 -12.09 -8.59
C GLU A 34 -5.64 -12.88 -7.35
N VAL A 35 -4.70 -13.56 -6.69
CA VAL A 35 -4.95 -14.37 -5.49
C VAL A 35 -5.20 -13.45 -4.29
N LEU A 36 -4.43 -12.37 -4.16
CA LEU A 36 -4.54 -11.41 -3.05
C LEU A 36 -5.71 -10.43 -3.23
N ALA A 37 -6.16 -10.18 -4.46
CA ALA A 37 -7.24 -9.23 -4.73
C ALA A 37 -8.53 -9.57 -3.99
N LYS A 38 -8.88 -10.87 -3.93
CA LYS A 38 -10.10 -11.33 -3.24
C LYS A 38 -10.06 -11.13 -1.72
N PRO A 39 -9.05 -11.65 -0.97
CA PRO A 39 -8.99 -11.45 0.47
C PRO A 39 -8.86 -9.97 0.85
N LEU A 40 -8.13 -9.17 0.08
CA LEU A 40 -7.99 -7.74 0.34
C LEU A 40 -9.30 -6.95 0.07
N SER A 41 -10.07 -7.33 -0.95
CA SER A 41 -11.35 -6.68 -1.29
C SER A 41 -12.42 -6.80 -0.19
N ILE A 42 -12.41 -7.92 0.54
CA ILE A 42 -13.35 -8.19 1.65
C ILE A 42 -12.82 -7.69 3.00
N THR A 43 -11.55 -7.30 3.07
CA THR A 43 -10.92 -6.84 4.30
C THR A 43 -11.48 -5.47 4.66
N ARG A 44 -12.26 -5.41 5.74
CA ARG A 44 -12.85 -4.14 6.25
C ARG A 44 -11.92 -3.37 7.17
N GLU A 45 -10.89 -4.03 7.69
CA GLU A 45 -9.92 -3.46 8.63
C GLU A 45 -8.49 -3.74 8.17
N VAL A 46 -7.62 -2.75 8.24
CA VAL A 46 -6.20 -2.95 7.95
C VAL A 46 -5.58 -3.80 9.08
N PRO A 47 -4.96 -4.95 8.82
CA PRO A 47 -4.22 -5.72 9.82
C PRO A 47 -3.20 -4.85 10.56
N GLN A 48 -2.99 -5.11 11.85
CA GLN A 48 -2.06 -4.33 12.68
C GLN A 48 -0.64 -4.32 12.09
N ASN A 49 -0.18 -5.45 11.56
CA ASN A 49 1.13 -5.57 10.92
C ASN A 49 1.30 -4.67 9.70
N TRP A 50 0.23 -4.29 9.01
CA TRP A 50 0.29 -3.37 7.87
C TRP A 50 0.09 -1.91 8.27
N ARG A 51 -0.43 -1.66 9.48
CA ARG A 51 -0.49 -0.33 10.11
C ARG A 51 0.83 0.06 10.79
N MET A 52 1.70 -0.90 11.09
CA MET A 52 3.00 -0.62 11.68
C MET A 52 3.91 0.08 10.68
N VAL A 53 4.52 1.18 11.12
CA VAL A 53 5.47 1.97 10.34
C VAL A 53 6.77 2.10 11.11
N SER A 54 7.90 2.00 10.43
CA SER A 54 9.20 2.37 11.00
C SER A 54 9.51 3.80 10.60
N VAL A 55 9.67 4.69 11.58
CA VAL A 55 10.06 6.08 11.34
C VAL A 55 11.59 6.13 11.27
N THR A 56 12.13 6.36 10.08
CA THR A 56 13.58 6.42 9.86
C THR A 56 14.00 7.83 9.45
N PRO A 57 15.03 8.41 10.07
CA PRO A 57 15.54 9.71 9.66
C PRO A 57 16.31 9.59 8.34
N ILE A 58 15.92 10.39 7.34
CA ILE A 58 16.66 10.52 6.08
C ILE A 58 17.46 11.81 6.12
N TYR A 59 18.76 11.70 5.89
CA TYR A 59 19.65 12.85 5.79
C TYR A 59 19.33 13.67 4.53
N LYS A 60 19.20 14.99 4.67
CA LYS A 60 19.02 15.91 3.56
C LYS A 60 20.09 17.00 3.60
N LYS A 61 20.94 17.07 2.58
CA LYS A 61 22.04 18.05 2.49
C LYS A 61 21.51 19.49 2.63
N GLY A 62 22.13 20.28 3.51
CA GLY A 62 21.76 21.66 3.79
C GLY A 62 20.60 21.84 4.79
N TRP A 63 19.98 20.76 5.26
CA TRP A 63 18.95 20.74 6.30
C TRP A 63 19.23 19.64 7.34
N ASN A 64 18.52 19.66 8.46
CA ASN A 64 18.54 18.56 9.43
C ASN A 64 17.82 17.31 8.88
N TYR A 65 17.99 16.18 9.56
CA TYR A 65 17.30 14.93 9.26
C TYR A 65 15.78 15.14 9.15
N ARG A 66 15.17 14.49 8.15
CA ARG A 66 13.72 14.46 7.99
C ARG A 66 13.20 13.06 8.33
N PRO A 67 12.24 12.91 9.27
CA PRO A 67 11.63 11.61 9.51
C PRO A 67 10.81 11.19 8.28
N VAL A 68 10.96 9.93 7.88
CA VAL A 68 10.15 9.30 6.83
C VAL A 68 9.56 8.00 7.37
N ASN A 69 8.29 7.75 7.05
CA ASN A 69 7.61 6.51 7.39
C ASN A 69 7.94 5.44 6.36
N LEU A 70 8.52 4.34 6.82
CA LEU A 70 8.65 3.12 6.05
C LEU A 70 7.47 2.21 6.39
N THR A 71 6.83 1.67 5.36
CA THR A 71 5.67 0.76 5.45
C THR A 71 5.98 -0.54 4.72
N SER A 72 5.19 -1.59 4.96
CA SER A 72 5.18 -2.76 4.08
C SER A 72 4.65 -2.38 2.69
N VAL A 73 5.02 -3.15 1.67
CA VAL A 73 4.50 -2.89 0.31
C VAL A 73 2.98 -3.01 0.29
N LEU A 74 2.43 -3.96 1.06
CA LEU A 74 0.99 -4.15 1.15
C LEU A 74 0.30 -3.04 1.98
N GLY A 75 0.95 -2.52 3.03
CA GLY A 75 0.46 -1.35 3.76
C GLY A 75 0.34 -0.13 2.85
N LYS A 76 1.33 0.09 1.98
CA LYS A 76 1.31 1.17 0.98
C LYS A 76 0.20 1.01 -0.07
N VAL A 77 -0.13 -0.23 -0.44
CA VAL A 77 -1.28 -0.53 -1.30
C VAL A 77 -2.60 -0.14 -0.60
N MET A 78 -2.74 -0.47 0.70
CA MET A 78 -3.92 -0.09 1.48
C MET A 78 -4.05 1.44 1.63
N GLU A 79 -2.94 2.16 1.78
CA GLU A 79 -2.91 3.64 1.79
C GLU A 79 -3.44 4.25 0.49
N GLN A 80 -3.35 3.55 -0.65
CA GLN A 80 -3.94 4.00 -1.91
C GLN A 80 -5.41 3.60 -2.04
N ILE A 81 -5.78 2.41 -1.59
CA ILE A 81 -7.16 1.89 -1.67
C ILE A 81 -8.14 2.72 -0.83
N ILE A 82 -7.75 3.11 0.39
CA ILE A 82 -8.66 3.80 1.32
C ILE A 82 -9.12 5.15 0.76
N PRO A 83 -8.22 6.08 0.37
CA PRO A 83 -8.63 7.36 -0.22
C PRO A 83 -9.43 7.18 -1.51
N SER A 84 -9.04 6.26 -2.40
CA SER A 84 -9.78 5.99 -3.65
C SER A 84 -11.21 5.51 -3.37
N THR A 85 -11.40 4.70 -2.34
CA THR A 85 -12.74 4.21 -1.94
C THR A 85 -13.59 5.34 -1.35
N ILE A 86 -13.00 6.19 -0.50
CA ILE A 86 -13.70 7.34 0.11
C ILE A 86 -14.09 8.35 -0.97
N LEU A 87 -13.18 8.70 -1.88
CA LEU A 87 -13.44 9.65 -2.95
C LEU A 87 -14.59 9.19 -3.84
N ARG A 88 -14.60 7.91 -4.22
CA ARG A 88 -15.70 7.35 -5.03
C ARG A 88 -17.02 7.38 -4.27
N HIS A 89 -17.03 7.04 -2.98
CA HIS A 89 -18.24 7.13 -2.17
C HIS A 89 -18.79 8.57 -2.14
N VAL A 90 -17.93 9.58 -1.98
CA VAL A 90 -18.35 10.98 -2.02
C VAL A 90 -18.94 11.36 -3.38
N GLN A 91 -18.31 10.93 -4.49
CA GLN A 91 -18.81 11.17 -5.85
C GLN A 91 -20.14 10.47 -6.14
N ASP A 92 -20.31 9.22 -5.68
CA ASP A 92 -21.53 8.44 -5.85
C ASP A 92 -22.71 8.98 -5.01
N ASN A 93 -22.42 9.78 -3.97
CA ASN A 93 -23.40 10.40 -3.07
C ASN A 93 -23.58 11.92 -3.31
N GLN A 94 -22.98 12.45 -4.39
CA GLN A 94 -23.25 13.79 -4.92
C GLN A 94 -24.37 13.74 -5.96
#